data_AF-A0A067MLN4-F1
#
_entry.id   AF-A0A067MLN4-F1
#
_cell.length_a   1.000
_cell.length_b   1.000
_cell.length_c   1.000
_cell.angle_alpha   90.00
_cell.angle_beta   90.00
_cell.angle_gamma   90.00
#
_symmetry.space_group_name_H-M   'P 1'
#
loop_
_entity.id
_entity.type
_entity.pdbx_description
1 polymer ?
#
loop_
_entity_poly.entity_id
_entity_poly.type
_entity_poly.pdbx_seq_one_letter_code
_entity_poly.pdbx_strand_id
1 'polypeptide(L)'
;VFVNDKKFACATCIKGHRSSTCTHSTRPLFEIKRKGRPVSQCDHCRELRKTKQVHVKCLCEGRADDLSDPTLKAKKSPPPPSPPVTAHSLVPCLHASL
;
A
#
# COMPACT_ATOMS: atom_id res chain seq x y z
N VAL A 1 -1.13 -21.18 7.45
CA VAL A 1 -0.24 -22.35 7.34
C VAL A 1 0.75 -22.11 6.20
N PHE A 2 2.04 -22.39 6.41
CA PHE A 2 3.06 -22.35 5.36
C PHE A 2 3.65 -23.75 5.21
N VAL A 3 3.73 -24.24 3.98
CA VAL A 3 4.34 -25.54 3.67
C VAL A 3 5.19 -25.34 2.43
N ASN A 4 6.48 -25.70 2.47
CA ASN A 4 7.42 -25.55 1.35
C ASN A 4 7.41 -24.13 0.74
N ASP A 5 7.56 -23.10 1.57
CA ASP A 5 7.57 -21.66 1.22
C ASP A 5 6.31 -21.10 0.54
N LYS A 6 5.26 -21.92 0.47
CA LYS A 6 3.97 -21.56 -0.11
C LYS A 6 2.93 -21.38 1.00
N LYS A 7 2.12 -20.32 0.89
CA LYS A 7 1.00 -20.07 1.81
C LYS A 7 -0.18 -20.95 1.45
N PHE A 8 -0.78 -21.58 2.45
CA PHE A 8 -2.00 -22.38 2.31
C PHE A 8 -3.11 -21.87 3.23
N ALA A 9 -4.34 -21.83 2.71
CA ALA A 9 -5.53 -21.55 3.50
C ALA A 9 -6.79 -22.19 2.91
N CYS A 10 -7.83 -22.28 3.74
CA CYS A 10 -9.13 -22.84 3.36
C CYS A 10 -9.89 -21.93 2.37
N ALA A 11 -10.78 -22.48 1.53
CA ALA A 11 -11.56 -21.69 0.56
C ALA A 11 -12.35 -20.54 1.20
N THR A 12 -13.05 -20.80 2.31
CA THR A 12 -13.80 -19.77 3.05
C THR A 12 -12.89 -18.66 3.59
N CYS A 13 -11.69 -19.04 4.04
CA CYS A 13 -10.70 -18.14 4.60
C CYS A 13 -10.11 -17.23 3.51
N ILE A 14 -9.85 -17.79 2.33
CA ILE A 14 -9.38 -17.05 1.16
C ILE A 14 -10.45 -16.06 0.69
N LYS A 15 -11.71 -16.50 0.57
CA LYS A 15 -12.84 -15.64 0.17
C LYS A 15 -13.13 -14.55 1.20
N GLY A 16 -13.03 -14.87 2.49
CA GLY A 16 -13.29 -13.95 3.60
C GLY A 16 -12.08 -13.11 4.05
N HIS A 17 -10.97 -13.09 3.30
CA HIS A 17 -9.75 -12.33 3.66
C HIS A 17 -9.09 -12.71 5.00
N ARG A 18 -9.41 -13.89 5.56
CA ARG A 18 -8.85 -14.45 6.81
C ARG A 18 -7.69 -15.42 6.54
N SER A 19 -7.11 -15.37 5.34
CA SER A 19 -6.05 -16.28 4.93
C SER A 19 -4.77 -16.16 5.76
N SER A 20 -4.50 -15.00 6.37
CA SER A 20 -3.33 -14.79 7.24
C SER A 20 -3.41 -15.61 8.53
N THR A 21 -4.60 -15.81 9.08
CA THR A 21 -4.83 -16.47 10.38
C THR A 21 -5.55 -17.82 10.24
N CYS A 22 -5.58 -18.39 9.03
CA CYS A 22 -6.23 -19.68 8.80
C CYS A 22 -5.48 -20.82 9.50
N THR A 23 -6.11 -21.45 10.50
CA THR A 23 -5.62 -22.61 11.27
C THR A 23 -6.45 -23.89 11.08
N HIS A 24 -7.39 -23.90 10.13
CA HIS A 24 -8.23 -25.06 9.86
C HIS A 24 -7.39 -26.20 9.25
N SER A 25 -7.36 -27.35 9.91
CA SER A 25 -6.72 -28.60 9.44
C SER A 25 -7.71 -29.59 8.82
N THR A 26 -9.00 -29.48 9.15
CA THR A 26 -10.05 -30.39 8.69
C THR A 26 -10.62 -30.04 7.31
N ARG A 27 -10.31 -28.86 6.80
CA ARG A 27 -10.83 -28.33 5.55
C ARG A 27 -9.79 -28.43 4.45
N PRO A 28 -10.18 -28.62 3.17
CA PRO A 28 -9.25 -28.61 2.07
C PRO A 28 -8.51 -27.26 2.01
N LEU A 29 -7.18 -27.33 2.01
CA LEU A 29 -6.27 -26.20 1.95
C LEU A 29 -5.85 -25.95 0.49
N PHE A 30 -5.85 -24.69 0.08
CA PHE A 30 -5.47 -24.27 -1.26
C PHE A 30 -4.23 -23.38 -1.20
N GLU A 31 -3.33 -23.54 -2.18
CA GLU A 31 -2.16 -22.68 -2.34
C GLU A 31 -2.60 -21.24 -2.69
N ILE A 32 -2.14 -20.26 -1.91
CA ILE A 32 -2.38 -18.84 -2.15
C ILE A 32 -1.22 -18.30 -2.98
N LYS A 33 -1.49 -18.06 -4.28
CA LYS A 33 -0.60 -17.26 -5.12
C LYS A 33 -0.57 -15.82 -4.65
N ARG A 34 0.53 -15.08 -4.90
CA ARG A 34 0.61 -13.66 -4.56
C ARG A 34 -0.47 -12.90 -5.33
N LYS A 35 -1.45 -12.37 -4.60
CA LYS A 35 -2.44 -11.44 -5.15
C LYS A 35 -1.77 -10.07 -5.29
N GLY A 36 -1.85 -9.48 -6.48
CA GLY A 36 -1.36 -8.13 -6.72
C GLY A 36 -2.00 -7.56 -7.98
N ARG A 37 -2.54 -6.36 -7.88
CA ARG A 37 -2.82 -5.54 -9.07
C ARG A 37 -1.47 -5.19 -9.68
N PRO A 38 -1.27 -5.33 -11.01
CA PRO A 38 -0.07 -4.78 -11.64
C PRO A 38 0.06 -3.31 -11.25
N VAL A 39 1.29 -2.85 -11.03
CA VAL A 39 1.54 -1.47 -10.66
C VAL A 39 1.00 -0.55 -11.76
N SER A 40 0.03 0.30 -11.42
CA SER A 40 -0.60 1.21 -12.38
C SER A 40 0.21 2.47 -12.64
N GLN A 41 1.42 2.54 -12.11
CA GLN A 41 2.31 3.70 -12.16
C GLN A 41 3.74 3.20 -12.26
N CYS A 42 4.55 3.86 -13.08
CA CYS A 42 5.98 3.58 -13.21
C CYS A 42 6.77 3.89 -11.92
N ASP A 43 7.96 3.32 -11.80
CA ASP A 43 8.79 3.50 -10.60
C ASP A 43 9.23 4.95 -10.41
N HIS A 44 9.52 5.68 -11.50
CA HIS A 44 9.85 7.11 -11.46
C HIS A 44 8.78 7.93 -10.72
N CYS A 45 7.51 7.80 -11.12
CA CYS A 45 6.45 8.58 -10.49
C CYS A 45 6.09 8.06 -9.08
N ARG A 46 6.45 6.82 -8.73
CA ARG A 46 6.38 6.32 -7.34
C ARG A 46 7.45 6.97 -6.46
N GLU A 47 8.67 7.09 -6.96
CA GLU A 47 9.78 7.76 -6.28
C GLU A 47 9.44 9.22 -5.98
N LEU A 48 8.86 9.94 -6.96
CA LEU A 48 8.44 11.33 -6.79
C LEU A 48 7.39 11.53 -5.70
N ARG A 49 6.49 10.55 -5.48
CA ARG A 49 5.57 10.59 -4.33
C ARG A 49 6.31 10.43 -3.00
N LYS A 50 7.29 9.52 -2.92
CA LYS A 50 8.02 9.26 -1.68
C LYS A 50 8.97 10.41 -1.32
N THR A 51 9.77 10.84 -2.27
CA THR A 51 10.88 11.79 -2.05
C THR A 51 10.42 13.24 -2.10
N LYS A 52 9.44 13.56 -2.95
CA LYS A 52 9.03 14.95 -3.23
C LYS A 52 7.55 15.24 -2.91
N GLN A 53 6.83 14.25 -2.35
CA GLN A 53 5.41 14.33 -1.97
C GLN A 53 4.51 14.81 -3.13
N VAL A 54 4.82 14.43 -4.37
CA VAL A 54 4.05 14.86 -5.56
C VAL A 54 2.99 13.84 -5.92
N HIS A 55 1.71 14.18 -5.74
CA HIS A 55 0.57 13.32 -6.07
C HIS A 55 -0.07 13.70 -7.42
N VAL A 56 0.62 13.43 -8.53
CA VAL A 56 0.07 13.58 -9.89
C VAL A 56 -0.28 12.24 -10.53
N LYS A 57 -1.23 12.25 -11.48
CA LYS A 57 -1.55 11.10 -12.33
C LYS A 57 -0.33 10.76 -13.19
N CYS A 58 0.03 9.48 -13.24
CA CYS A 58 1.11 9.01 -14.12
C CYS A 58 0.61 8.97 -15.56
N LEU A 59 1.29 9.70 -16.45
CA LEU A 59 1.05 9.73 -17.90
C LEU A 59 2.23 9.13 -18.68
N CYS A 60 3.04 8.31 -18.01
CA CYS A 60 4.17 7.62 -18.62
C CYS A 60 3.63 6.44 -19.44
N GLU A 61 3.22 6.70 -20.68
CA GLU A 61 2.84 5.66 -21.64
C GLU A 61 4.09 4.83 -21.99
N GLY A 62 4.22 3.63 -21.42
CA GLY A 62 5.09 2.55 -21.91
C GLY A 62 6.61 2.78 -21.94
N ARG A 63 7.12 3.94 -21.51
CA ARG A 63 8.56 4.22 -21.42
C ARG A 63 9.17 3.43 -20.27
N ALA A 64 9.56 2.20 -20.56
CA ALA A 64 10.48 1.43 -19.75
C ALA A 64 11.84 2.14 -19.77
N ASP A 65 12.29 2.53 -18.57
CA ASP A 65 13.69 2.68 -18.18
C ASP A 65 14.65 3.12 -19.30
N ASP A 66 14.67 4.41 -19.63
CA ASP A 66 15.78 4.99 -20.40
C ASP A 66 16.57 5.94 -19.49
N LEU A 67 17.83 5.57 -19.33
CA LEU A 67 18.84 6.24 -18.54
C LEU A 67 19.14 7.63 -19.12
N SER A 68 18.55 8.69 -18.57
CA SER A 68 19.06 10.04 -18.86
C SER A 68 18.90 11.01 -17.68
N ASP A 69 20.05 11.30 -17.08
CA ASP A 69 20.53 12.52 -16.41
C ASP A 69 19.54 13.70 -16.14
N PRO A 70 19.59 14.31 -14.94
CA PRO A 70 18.64 15.32 -14.49
C PRO A 70 19.03 16.72 -14.97
N THR A 71 18.70 17.05 -16.21
CA THR A 71 18.59 18.46 -16.58
C THR A 71 17.49 18.60 -17.61
N LEU A 72 16.38 19.22 -17.21
CA LEU A 72 15.50 20.08 -18.01
C LEU A 72 14.27 20.48 -17.15
N LYS A 73 14.52 21.52 -16.35
CA LYS A 73 13.65 22.61 -15.88
C LYS A 73 12.12 22.43 -15.71
N ALA A 74 11.69 22.78 -14.47
CA ALA A 74 10.67 23.78 -14.10
C ALA A 74 9.22 23.61 -14.65
N LYS A 75 8.15 23.61 -13.85
CA LYS A 75 7.84 24.47 -12.70
C LYS A 75 7.05 23.67 -11.65
N LYS A 76 7.43 23.75 -10.37
CA LYS A 76 6.60 23.21 -9.29
C LYS A 76 5.74 24.35 -8.73
N SER A 77 4.45 24.32 -9.03
CA SER A 77 3.44 25.04 -8.27
C SER A 77 3.50 24.60 -6.79
N PRO A 78 3.36 25.51 -5.82
CA PRO A 78 3.36 25.14 -4.41
C PRO A 78 2.17 24.21 -4.11
N PRO A 79 2.34 23.22 -3.21
CA PRO A 79 1.23 22.40 -2.76
C PRO A 79 0.15 23.29 -2.11
N PRO A 80 -1.15 22.95 -2.24
CA PRO A 80 -2.19 23.69 -1.56
C PRO A 80 -1.96 23.61 -0.03
N PRO A 81 -2.23 24.70 0.73
CA PRO A 81 -2.10 24.66 2.17
C PRO A 81 -3.01 23.56 2.74
N SER A 82 -2.46 22.70 3.58
CA SER A 82 -3.23 21.72 4.33
C SER A 82 -4.25 22.44 5.22
N PRO A 83 -5.51 21.99 5.31
CA PRO A 83 -6.48 22.58 6.22
C PRO A 83 -5.98 22.46 7.67
N PRO A 84 -6.28 23.43 8.55
CA PRO A 84 -5.92 23.33 9.96
C PRO A 84 -6.61 22.12 10.57
N VAL A 85 -5.84 21.20 11.13
CA VAL A 85 -6.37 20.12 11.95
C VAL A 85 -6.90 20.74 13.25
N THR A 86 -8.22 20.93 13.33
CA THR A 86 -8.87 21.33 14.57
C THR A 86 -8.61 20.23 15.59
N ALA A 87 -7.83 20.54 16.62
CA ALA A 87 -7.52 19.64 17.73
C ALA A 87 -8.84 19.21 18.38
N HIS A 88 -9.29 17.98 18.11
CA HIS A 88 -10.31 17.37 18.94
C HIS A 88 -9.69 17.11 20.30
N SER A 89 -10.26 17.76 21.32
CA SER A 89 -9.88 17.70 22.72
C SER A 89 -9.54 16.28 23.15
N LEU A 90 -8.34 16.11 23.68
CA LEU A 90 -7.93 14.96 24.45
C LEU A 90 -8.87 14.85 25.66
N VAL A 91 -9.85 13.94 25.59
CA VAL A 91 -10.53 13.45 26.80
C VAL A 91 -9.58 12.46 27.45
N PRO A 92 -9.00 12.74 28.63
CA PRO A 92 -8.21 11.74 29.32
C PRO A 92 -9.16 10.67 29.86
N CYS A 93 -9.06 9.44 29.33
CA CYS A 93 -9.62 8.25 29.95
C CYS A 93 -8.88 8.00 31.28
N LEU A 94 -9.35 8.62 32.37
CA LEU A 94 -8.99 8.18 33.71
C LEU A 94 -9.66 6.83 33.97
N HIS A 95 -8.86 5.77 33.94
CA HIS A 95 -9.22 4.48 34.51
C HIS A 95 -9.18 4.62 36.04
N ALA A 96 -10.35 4.60 36.68
CA ALA A 96 -10.46 4.44 38.12
C ALA A 96 -10.39 2.95 38.44
N SER A 97 -9.30 2.54 39.09
CA SER A 97 -9.28 1.34 39.94
C SER A 97 -9.56 1.81 41.35
N LEU A 98 -10.65 1.33 41.96
CA LEU A 98 -10.74 0.87 43.35
C LEU A 98 -12.07 0.12 43.52
#